data_AF-A0A191UGY8-F1
#
_entry.id   AF-A0A191UGY8-F1
#
_cell.length_a   1.000
_cell.length_b   1.000
_cell.length_c   1.000
_cell.angle_alpha   90.00
_cell.angle_beta   90.00
_cell.angle_gamma   90.00
#
_symmetry.space_group_name_H-M   'P 1'
#
loop_
_entity.id
_entity.type
_entity.pdbx_description
1 polymer ?
#
loop_
_entity_poly.entity_id
_entity_poly.type
_entity_poly.pdbx_seq_one_letter_code
_entity_poly.pdbx_strand_id
1 'polypeptide(L)' 'MNIYVTRKILARARRNDGTDKGCVPLSPGQYQANKTSDGALEILQGSNEPLYLLPFIWWERMEMGEIVIS' A
#
# COMPACT_ATOMS: atom_id res chain seq x y z
N MET A 1 6.68 8.59 -4.12
CA MET A 1 6.17 8.27 -5.47
C MET A 1 4.66 8.34 -5.46
N ASN A 2 4.02 8.59 -6.60
CA ASN A 2 2.57 8.49 -6.72
C ASN A 2 2.22 7.14 -7.32
N ILE A 3 1.14 6.53 -6.83
CA ILE A 3 0.59 5.29 -7.36
C ILE A 3 -0.89 5.49 -7.65
N TYR A 4 -1.39 4.77 -8.64
CA TYR A 4 -2.81 4.65 -8.93
C TYR A 4 -3.26 3.22 -8.67
N VAL A 5 -4.25 3.08 -7.80
CA VAL A 5 -4.89 1.80 -7.48
C VAL A 5 -6.12 1.69 -8.37
N THR A 6 -6.16 0.68 -9.25
CA THR A 6 -7.21 0.57 -10.27
C THR A 6 -8.46 -0.14 -9.76
N ARG A 7 -8.33 -0.97 -8.73
CA ARG A 7 -9.42 -1.73 -8.11
C ARG A 7 -9.22 -1.86 -6.60
N LYS A 8 -10.27 -2.25 -5.88
CA LYS A 8 -10.16 -2.47 -4.43
C LYS A 8 -9.17 -3.60 -4.12
N ILE A 9 -8.12 -3.31 -3.36
CA ILE A 9 -7.13 -4.29 -2.90
C ILE A 9 -7.05 -4.28 -1.38
N LEU A 10 -6.49 -5.34 -0.78
CA LEU A 10 -6.23 -5.37 0.67
C LEU A 10 -4.77 -4.97 0.92
N ALA A 11 -4.56 -4.05 1.86
CA ALA A 11 -3.24 -3.67 2.35
C ALA A 11 -3.19 -3.82 3.87
N ARG A 12 -2.01 -4.10 4.42
CA ARG A 12 -1.86 -4.32 5.87
C ARG A 12 -1.76 -2.97 6.60
N ALA A 13 -2.56 -2.78 7.63
CA ALA A 13 -2.45 -1.64 8.51
C ALA A 13 -1.44 -1.96 9.63
N ARG A 14 -0.40 -1.13 9.78
CA ARG A 14 0.54 -1.23 10.89
C ARG A 14 0.47 0.04 11.72
N ARG A 15 0.36 -0.12 13.04
CA ARG A 15 0.42 1.00 13.96
C ARG A 15 1.82 1.59 14.05
N ASN A 16 1.89 2.87 14.42
CA ASN A 16 3.15 3.52 14.80
C ASN A 16 3.79 2.87 16.05
N ASP A 17 3.00 2.16 16.86
CA ASP A 17 3.48 1.36 18.00
C ASP A 17 4.01 -0.04 17.60
N GLY A 18 4.02 -0.35 16.30
CA GLY A 18 4.54 -1.61 15.76
C GLY A 18 3.56 -2.77 15.72
N THR A 19 2.35 -2.63 16.30
CA THR A 19 1.34 -3.68 16.30
C THR A 19 0.66 -3.87 14.94
N ASP A 20 0.33 -5.13 14.61
CA ASP A 20 -0.41 -5.49 13.40
C ASP A 20 -1.92 -5.32 13.64
N LYS A 21 -2.58 -4.53 12.79
CA LYS A 21 -4.05 -4.34 12.79
C LYS A 21 -4.75 -5.21 11.75
N GLY A 22 -4.00 -6.06 11.06
CA GLY A 22 -4.52 -6.89 9.98
C GLY A 22 -4.66 -6.10 8.67
N CYS A 23 -5.51 -6.61 7.78
CA CYS A 23 -5.68 -6.06 6.44
C CYS A 23 -6.90 -5.13 6.37
N VAL A 24 -6.73 -3.98 5.73
CA VAL A 24 -7.80 -3.04 5.41
C VAL A 24 -7.95 -2.87 3.90
N PRO A 25 -9.17 -2.61 3.40
CA PRO A 25 -9.39 -2.36 1.99
C PRO A 25 -8.86 -0.98 1.58
N LEU A 26 -8.08 -0.95 0.51
CA LEU A 26 -7.67 0.24 -0.20
C LEU A 26 -8.58 0.43 -1.41
N SER A 27 -9.27 1.56 -1.48
CA SER A 27 -10.17 1.89 -2.59
C SER A 27 -9.38 2.27 -3.85
N PRO A 28 -9.99 2.20 -5.04
CA PRO A 28 -9.37 2.74 -6.25
C PRO A 28 -9.13 4.24 -6.13
N GLY A 29 -7.98 4.71 -6.62
CA GLY A 29 -7.62 6.13 -6.55
C GLY A 29 -6.12 6.39 -6.62
N GLN A 30 -5.75 7.67 -6.62
CA GLN A 30 -4.36 8.11 -6.50
C GLN A 30 -3.94 8.15 -5.04
N TYR A 31 -2.75 7.62 -4.76
CA TYR A 31 -2.14 7.64 -3.44
C TYR A 31 -0.68 8.04 -3.54
N GLN A 32 -0.20 8.68 -2.48
CA GLN A 32 1.23 8.87 -2.30
C GLN A 32 1.79 7.64 -1.58
N ALA A 33 2.92 7.13 -2.07
CA ALA A 33 3.57 5.97 -1.51
C ALA A 33 5.09 6.14 -1.41
N ASN A 34 5.71 5.40 -0.51
CA ASN A 34 7.15 5.27 -0.35
C ASN A 34 7.54 3.80 -0.50
N LYS A 35 8.79 3.56 -0.91
CA LYS A 35 9.40 2.24 -0.83
C LYS A 35 10.26 2.21 0.43
N THR A 36 9.96 1.29 1.35
CA THR A 36 10.72 1.12 2.59
C THR A 36 12.02 0.36 2.33
N SER A 37 12.93 0.36 3.32
CA SER A 37 14.25 -0.29 3.22
C SER A 37 14.18 -1.81 3.07
N ASP A 38 13.13 -2.44 3.61
CA ASP A 38 12.81 -3.86 3.44
C ASP A 38 12.06 -4.15 2.12
N GLY A 39 11.82 -3.12 1.30
CA GLY A 39 11.21 -3.23 -0.03
C GLY A 39 9.69 -3.25 -0.04
N ALA A 40 9.03 -3.04 1.10
CA ALA A 40 7.58 -2.89 1.15
C ALA A 40 7.13 -1.56 0.53
N LEU A 41 5.88 -1.53 0.09
CA LEU A 41 5.23 -0.31 -0.39
C LEU A 41 4.41 0.28 0.76
N GLU A 42 4.86 1.42 1.27
CA GLU A 42 4.18 2.21 2.30
C GLU A 42 3.27 3.22 1.61
N ILE A 43 1.96 3.13 1.82
CA ILE A 43 0.93 3.98 1.25
C ILE A 43 0.49 4.98 2.30
N LEU A 44 0.72 6.26 2.03
CA LEU A 44 0.44 7.36 2.93
C LEU A 44 -1.05 7.70 2.91
N GLN A 45 -1.70 7.59 4.07
CA GLN A 45 -3.07 8.06 4.25
C GLN A 45 -3.03 9.31 5.12
N GLY A 46 -3.52 10.45 4.61
CA GLY A 46 -3.23 11.79 5.14
C GLY A 46 -3.37 12.00 6.66
N SER A 47 -4.28 11.29 7.34
CA SER A 47 -4.46 11.36 8.80
C SER A 47 -4.47 9.99 9.50
N ASN A 48 -4.15 8.91 8.77
CA ASN A 48 -4.20 7.55 9.28
C ASN A 48 -2.81 6.91 9.31
N GLU A 49 -2.68 5.86 10.11
CA GLU A 49 -1.54 4.95 10.06
C GLU A 49 -1.29 4.49 8.62
N PRO A 50 -0.05 4.52 8.13
CA PRO A 50 0.25 4.11 6.76
C PRO A 50 -0.12 2.64 6.53
N LEU A 51 -0.49 2.34 5.29
CA LEU A 51 -0.77 0.98 4.86
C LEU A 51 0.44 0.40 4.16
N TYR A 52 0.67 -0.90 4.34
CA TYR A 52 1.82 -1.58 3.82
C TYR A 52 1.40 -2.72 2.91
N LEU A 53 2.09 -2.83 1.78
CA LEU A 53 2.09 -4.04 0.96
C LEU A 53 3.49 -4.64 0.99
N LEU A 54 3.57 -5.91 1.35
CA LEU A 54 4.84 -6.64 1.37
C LEU A 54 5.47 -6.67 -0.04
N PRO A 55 6.81 -6.77 -0.14
CA PRO A 55 7.53 -6.67 -1.40
C PRO A 55 6.93 -7.52 -2.54
N PHE A 56 6.66 -8.80 -2.27
CA PHE A 56 6.10 -9.72 -3.25
C PHE A 56 4.63 -9.43 -3.59
N ILE A 57 3.86 -8.89 -2.64
CA ILE A 57 2.45 -8.58 -2.84
C ILE A 57 2.31 -7.39 -3.78
N TRP A 58 2.96 -6.25 -3.51
CA TRP A 58 2.76 -5.09 -4.38
C TRP A 58 3.35 -5.30 -5.78
N TRP A 59 4.38 -6.14 -5.92
CA TRP A 59 4.88 -6.57 -7.22
C TRP A 59 3.83 -7.35 -8.02
N GLU A 60 3.24 -8.39 -7.43
CA GLU A 60 2.15 -9.16 -8.06
C GLU A 60 0.97 -8.26 -8.45
N ARG A 61 0.60 -7.33 -7.57
CA ARG A 61 -0.47 -6.35 -7.82
C ARG A 61 -0.14 -5.42 -8.99
N MET A 62 1.13 -5.06 -9.19
CA MET A 62 1.56 -4.31 -10.37
C MET A 62 1.48 -5.14 -11.64
N GLU A 63 1.92 -6.39 -11.62
CA GLU A 63 1.83 -7.31 -12.78
C GLU A 63 0.37 -7.53 -13.20
N MET A 64 -0.55 -7.56 -12.23
CA MET A 64 -1.99 -7.66 -12.48
C MET A 64 -2.66 -6.33 -12.90
N GLY A 65 -1.90 -5.23 -12.99
CA GLY A 65 -2.41 -3.89 -13.30
C GLY A 65 -3.32 -3.31 -12.21
N GLU A 66 -3.23 -3.81 -10.99
CA GLU A 66 -4.00 -3.32 -9.83
C GLU A 66 -3.36 -2.08 -9.21
N ILE A 67 -2.05 -1.95 -9.36
CA ILE A 67 -1.25 -0.79 -8.97
C ILE A 67 -0.45 -0.33 -10.19
N VAL A 68 -0.50 0.97 -10.47
CA VAL A 68 0.30 1.61 -11.52
C VAL A 68 1.13 2.72 -10.85
N ILE A 69 2.43 2.75 -11.11
CA ILE A 69 3.28 3.86 -10.65
C ILE A 69 3.09 5.03 -11.62
N SER A 70 2.83 6.23 -11.09
CA SER A 70 2.65 7.48 -11.83
C SER A 70 3.71 8.52 -11.49
#